data_AF-A0A450ZXF7-F1
#
_entry.id   AF-A0A450ZXF7-F1
#
_cell.length_a   1.000
_cell.length_b   1.000
_cell.length_c   1.000
_cell.angle_alpha   90.00
_cell.angle_beta   90.00
_cell.angle_gamma   90.00
#
_symmetry.space_group_name_H-M   'P 1'
#
loop_
_entity.id
_entity.type
_entity.pdbx_description
1 polymer ?
#
loop_
_entity_poly.entity_id
_entity_poly.type
_entity_poly.pdbx_seq_one_letter_code
_entity_poly.pdbx_strand_id
1 'polypeptide(L)'
;MKATKGKEEEIIQQLKGARCFMGYCREVGKSFWQSAKFLKDYQERFVSISYIGISKGGSRFQEKKGDYSEPERMWKIHNPHHLTFNQLAGKT
;
A
#
# COMPACT_ATOMS: atom_id res chain seq x y z
N MET A 1 -2.08 -3.37 -14.17
CA MET A 1 -3.33 -2.56 -14.16
C MET A 1 -3.07 -1.34 -13.30
N LYS A 2 -3.00 -0.13 -13.88
CA LYS A 2 -2.83 1.10 -13.09
C LYS A 2 -3.74 2.16 -13.68
N ALA A 3 -4.91 2.35 -13.07
CA ALA A 3 -5.72 3.53 -13.33
C ALA A 3 -5.08 4.68 -12.55
N THR A 4 -4.47 5.63 -13.25
CA THR A 4 -3.87 6.83 -12.64
C THR A 4 -4.93 7.88 -12.25
N LYS A 5 -6.19 7.70 -12.67
CA LYS A 5 -7.32 8.62 -12.46
C LYS A 5 -8.67 7.86 -12.33
N GLY A 6 -8.70 6.82 -11.50
CA GLY A 6 -9.92 6.04 -11.25
C GLY A 6 -10.74 6.57 -10.08
N LYS A 7 -12.03 6.20 -10.03
CA LYS A 7 -12.85 6.44 -8.83
C LYS A 7 -12.27 5.65 -7.66
N GLU A 8 -12.46 6.13 -6.44
CA GLU A 8 -11.96 5.45 -5.23
C GLU A 8 -12.40 3.99 -5.14
N GLU A 9 -13.65 3.70 -5.53
CA GLU A 9 -14.20 2.34 -5.58
C GLU A 9 -13.40 1.41 -6.51
N GLU A 10 -12.97 1.91 -7.67
CA GLU A 10 -12.15 1.14 -8.62
C GLU A 10 -10.75 0.88 -8.04
N ILE A 11 -10.19 1.85 -7.32
CA ILE A 11 -8.92 1.69 -6.62
C ILE A 11 -9.07 0.62 -5.53
N ILE A 12 -10.13 0.67 -4.73
CA ILE A 12 -10.42 -0.33 -3.70
C ILE A 12 -10.54 -1.73 -4.33
N GLN A 13 -11.24 -1.86 -5.46
CA GLN A 13 -11.35 -3.13 -6.18
C GLN A 13 -9.98 -3.66 -6.66
N GLN A 14 -9.13 -2.78 -7.20
CA GLN A 14 -7.76 -3.15 -7.59
C GLN A 14 -6.95 -3.62 -6.39
N LEU A 15 -7.05 -2.94 -5.25
CA LEU A 15 -6.35 -3.31 -4.02
C LEU A 15 -6.85 -4.63 -3.43
N LYS A 16 -8.16 -4.91 -3.51
CA LYS A 16 -8.72 -6.23 -3.17
C LYS A 16 -8.16 -7.33 -4.07
N GLY A 17 -8.09 -7.09 -5.38
CA GLY A 17 -7.47 -8.03 -6.32
C GLY A 17 -5.99 -8.27 -6.00
N ALA A 18 -5.23 -7.21 -5.69
CA ALA A 18 -3.83 -7.31 -5.30
C ALA A 18 -3.64 -8.12 -4.02
N ARG A 19 -4.54 -7.96 -3.03
CA ARG A 19 -4.56 -8.78 -1.81
C ARG A 19 -4.72 -10.27 -2.11
N CYS A 20 -5.69 -10.62 -2.95
CA CYS A 20 -5.90 -12.00 -3.38
C CYS A 20 -4.66 -12.57 -4.09
N PHE A 21 -4.06 -11.78 -4.98
CA PHE A 21 -2.85 -12.16 -5.69
C PHE A 21 -1.67 -12.41 -4.72
N MET A 22 -1.47 -11.54 -3.74
CA MET A 22 -0.44 -11.74 -2.71
C MET A 22 -0.70 -13.00 -1.87
N GLY A 23 -1.95 -13.28 -1.52
CA GLY A 23 -2.35 -14.52 -0.86
C GLY A 23 -1.98 -15.76 -1.69
N TYR A 24 -2.28 -15.74 -2.99
CA TYR A 24 -1.89 -16.81 -3.91
C TYR A 24 -0.36 -16.98 -3.97
N CYS A 25 0.39 -15.89 -4.17
CA CYS A 25 1.85 -15.92 -4.19
C CYS A 25 2.44 -16.46 -2.89
N ARG A 26 1.81 -16.18 -1.74
CA ARG A 26 2.24 -16.72 -0.45
C ARG A 26 2.09 -18.23 -0.37
N GLU A 27 0.99 -18.80 -0.85
CA GLU A 27 0.81 -20.27 -0.87
C GLU A 27 1.75 -20.96 -1.85
N VAL A 28 1.97 -20.36 -3.03
CA VAL A 28 3.00 -20.82 -3.97
C VAL A 28 4.38 -20.78 -3.32
N GLY A 29 4.71 -19.68 -2.62
CA GLY A 29 6.00 -19.52 -1.95
C GLY A 29 6.22 -20.53 -0.81
N LYS A 30 5.19 -20.82 0.00
CA LYS A 30 5.28 -21.88 1.03
C LYS A 30 5.65 -23.23 0.41
N SER A 31 5.00 -23.57 -0.70
CA SER A 31 5.21 -24.85 -1.40
C SER A 31 6.58 -24.90 -2.08
N PHE A 32 6.97 -23.84 -2.81
CA PHE A 32 8.21 -23.79 -3.57
C PHE A 32 9.45 -23.80 -2.67
N TRP A 33 9.45 -23.04 -1.57
CA TRP A 33 10.56 -22.97 -0.62
C TRP A 33 10.45 -24.00 0.52
N GLN A 34 9.43 -24.87 0.52
CA GLN A 34 9.13 -25.82 1.61
C GLN A 34 9.11 -25.15 3.00
N SER A 35 8.67 -23.90 3.06
CA SER A 35 8.71 -23.08 4.27
C SER A 35 7.30 -22.68 4.68
N ALA A 36 6.75 -23.37 5.68
CA ALA A 36 5.42 -23.07 6.23
C ALA A 36 5.31 -21.63 6.78
N LYS A 37 6.46 -21.02 7.12
CA LYS A 37 6.55 -19.66 7.65
C LYS A 37 6.78 -18.60 6.58
N PHE A 38 6.79 -18.96 5.30
CA PHE A 38 6.97 -17.99 4.21
C PHE A 38 5.94 -16.85 4.30
N LEU A 39 6.46 -15.63 4.43
CA LEU A 39 5.68 -14.40 4.64
C LEU A 39 4.61 -14.52 5.74
N LYS A 40 4.89 -15.26 6.83
CA LYS A 40 3.92 -15.46 7.92
C LYS A 40 3.57 -14.16 8.63
N ASP A 41 4.58 -13.34 8.91
CA ASP A 41 4.45 -12.09 9.67
C ASP A 41 4.45 -10.85 8.77
N TYR A 42 4.21 -11.07 7.46
CA TYR A 42 4.05 -9.99 6.49
C TYR A 42 2.81 -9.16 6.86
N GLN A 43 2.96 -7.84 6.77
CA GLN A 43 1.89 -6.89 7.04
C GLN A 43 1.53 -6.16 5.75
N GLU A 44 0.24 -6.17 5.43
CA GLU A 44 -0.31 -5.43 4.30
C GLU A 44 -0.46 -3.96 4.68
N ARG A 45 -0.03 -3.06 3.79
CA ARG A 45 -0.32 -1.63 3.87
C ARG A 45 -0.82 -1.14 2.52
N PHE A 46 -2.03 -0.61 2.53
CA PHE A 46 -2.69 -0.09 1.35
C PHE A 46 -2.45 1.42 1.26
N VAL A 47 -1.88 1.87 0.14
CA VAL A 47 -1.56 3.28 -0.09
C VAL A 47 -2.05 3.71 -1.47
N SER A 48 -2.61 4.91 -1.55
CA SER A 48 -2.94 5.59 -2.79
C SER A 48 -2.17 6.89 -2.86
N ILE A 49 -1.31 7.02 -3.86
CA ILE A 49 -0.46 8.20 -4.05
C ILE A 49 -1.04 8.99 -5.22
N SER A 50 -1.51 10.20 -4.94
CA SER A 50 -2.17 11.07 -5.90
C SER A 50 -1.46 12.43 -6.01
N TYR A 51 -1.42 12.99 -7.21
CA TYR A 51 -0.84 14.31 -7.54
C TYR A 51 0.70 14.38 -7.52
N ILE A 52 1.30 14.47 -8.72
CA ILE A 52 2.74 14.75 -8.97
C ILE A 52 2.92 16.18 -9.53
N GLY A 53 1.84 16.96 -9.63
CA GLY A 53 1.78 18.25 -10.33
C GLY A 53 1.68 19.46 -9.40
N ILE A 54 2.68 19.67 -8.54
CA ILE A 54 3.00 20.92 -7.79
C ILE A 54 1.82 21.87 -7.49
N SER A 55 1.26 21.77 -6.28
CA SER A 55 0.90 22.98 -5.52
C SER A 55 1.83 23.03 -4.31
N LYS A 56 2.58 24.14 -4.15
CA LYS A 56 3.50 24.35 -3.02
C LYS A 56 2.68 24.51 -1.72
N GLY A 57 2.36 23.39 -1.07
CA GLY A 57 1.83 23.33 0.30
C GLY A 57 2.93 22.92 1.29
N GLY A 58 2.82 23.35 2.54
CA GLY A 58 3.88 23.26 3.56
C GLY A 58 4.54 21.87 3.69
N SER A 59 5.87 21.88 3.83
CA SER A 59 6.79 20.74 3.81
C SER A 59 6.70 19.76 4.99
N ARG A 60 5.74 19.91 5.90
CA ARG A 60 5.59 18.98 7.04
C ARG A 60 4.73 17.79 6.64
N PHE A 61 5.39 16.68 6.39
CA PHE A 61 4.76 15.37 6.40
C PHE A 61 4.17 15.14 7.79
N GLN A 62 2.84 15.20 7.92
CA GLN A 62 2.20 14.75 9.16
C GLN A 62 2.24 13.22 9.16
N GLU A 63 2.99 12.62 10.09
CA GLU A 63 2.85 11.21 10.42
C GLU A 63 1.42 10.96 10.90
N LYS A 64 0.55 10.50 10.00
CA LYS A 64 -0.70 9.89 10.42
C LYS A 64 -0.42 8.43 10.73
N LYS A 65 -0.35 8.11 12.02
CA LYS A 65 -0.41 6.75 12.55
C LYS A 65 -1.83 6.22 12.34
N GLY A 66 -2.10 5.65 11.17
CA GLY A 66 -3.33 4.94 10.86
C GLY A 66 -3.06 3.45 10.63
N ASP A 67 -4.03 2.61 11.01
CA ASP A 67 -4.07 1.22 10.56
C ASP A 67 -4.57 1.19 9.11
N TYR A 68 -3.63 1.02 8.18
CA TYR A 68 -3.86 1.00 6.73
C TYR A 68 -3.85 -0.43 6.18
N SER A 69 -4.30 -1.40 6.97
CA SER A 69 -4.32 -2.83 6.64
C SER A 69 -5.55 -3.27 5.82
N GLU A 70 -6.47 -2.35 5.53
CA GLU A 70 -7.66 -2.63 4.70
C GLU A 70 -7.67 -1.76 3.43
N PRO A 71 -8.04 -2.31 2.26
CA PRO A 71 -8.20 -1.55 1.02
C PRO A 71 -9.10 -0.31 1.16
N GLU A 72 -10.22 -0.44 1.87
CA GLU A 72 -11.20 0.61 2.15
C GLU A 72 -10.63 1.73 3.01
N ARG A 73 -9.61 1.41 3.81
CA ARG A 73 -8.92 2.35 4.70
C ARG A 73 -7.55 2.73 4.14
N MET A 74 -7.33 2.63 2.83
CA MET A 74 -6.04 2.96 2.23
C MET A 74 -5.55 4.36 2.62
N TRP A 75 -4.25 4.49 2.85
CA TRP A 75 -3.65 5.78 3.12
C TRP A 75 -3.56 6.61 1.83
N LYS A 76 -4.29 7.71 1.79
CA LYS A 76 -4.25 8.67 0.68
C LYS A 76 -3.13 9.68 0.92
N ILE A 77 -2.08 9.57 0.13
CA ILE A 77 -0.93 10.48 0.13
C ILE A 77 -1.09 11.43 -1.05
N HIS A 78 -1.13 12.73 -0.76
CA HIS A 78 -1.26 13.77 -1.77
C HIS A 78 0.05 14.57 -1.88
N ASN A 79 0.55 14.76 -3.11
CA ASN A 79 1.71 15.62 -3.41
C ASN A 79 2.95 15.35 -2.52
N PRO A 80 3.44 14.11 -2.42
CA PRO A 80 4.63 13.87 -1.62
C PRO A 80 5.86 14.41 -2.34
N HIS A 81 6.56 15.38 -1.75
CA HIS A 81 7.85 15.85 -2.28
C HIS A 81 8.88 14.71 -2.30
N HIS A 82 8.93 13.91 -1.24
CA HIS A 82 9.74 12.69 -1.12
C HIS A 82 8.97 11.60 -0.35
N LEU A 83 9.00 10.36 -0.84
CA LEU A 83 8.52 9.18 -0.14
C LEU A 83 9.69 8.24 0.16
N THR A 84 9.81 7.85 1.42
CA THR A 84 10.78 6.85 1.88
C THR A 84 10.07 5.58 2.31
N PHE A 85 10.76 4.45 2.25
CA PHE A 85 10.21 3.18 2.71
C PHE A 85 9.75 3.26 4.18
N ASN A 86 10.52 3.92 5.04
CA ASN A 86 10.18 4.04 6.46
C ASN A 86 8.89 4.83 6.69
N GLN A 87 8.62 5.83 5.86
CA GLN A 87 7.34 6.55 5.92
C GLN A 87 6.16 5.67 5.52
N LEU A 88 6.34 4.72 4.60
CA LEU A 88 5.26 3.88 4.07
C LEU A 88 5.04 2.61 4.91
N ALA A 89 6.12 1.94 5.28
CA ALA A 89 6.13 0.60 5.86
C ALA A 89 7.13 0.41 7.01
N GLY A 90 7.82 1.48 7.43
CA GLY A 90 8.65 1.45 8.61
C GLY A 90 7.81 1.19 9.86
N LYS A 91 8.24 0.24 10.68
CA LYS A 91 7.76 0.09 12.05
C LYS A 91 8.60 1.04 12.91
N THR A 92 7.98 2.04 13.54
CA THR A 92 8.52 2.66 14.77
C THR A 92 8.49 1.66 15.90
#